data_AF-A0A3R9S9Y3-F1
#
_entry.id   AF-A0A3R9S9Y3-F1
#
_cell.length_a   1.000
_cell.length_b   1.000
_cell.length_c   1.000
_cell.angle_alpha   90.00
_cell.angle_beta   90.00
_cell.angle_gamma   90.00
#
_symmetry.space_group_name_H-M   'P 1'
#
loop_
_entity.id
_entity.type
_entity.pdbx_description
1 polymer ?
#
loop_
_entity_poly.entity_id
_entity_poly.type
_entity_poly.pdbx_seq_one_letter_code
_entity_poly.pdbx_strand_id
1 'polypeptide(L)'
;MNKSLSWVIPCAFLIVYVWLMKTLSLWGLEYIVVFSFFAFVPLLPFLAPFLGILMFFKKKKLILSGYFLSLTAGIYLVNAIRNYPLRIYMEGEMTDEQYLSLILSLVCYLCISTLFFIFRLKKLK
;
A
#
# COMPACT_ATOMS: atom_id res chain seq x y z
N MET A 1 -20.52 12.74 14.13
CA MET A 1 -19.07 12.42 14.19
C MET A 1 -18.35 13.67 14.65
N ASN A 2 -17.64 13.63 15.78
CA ASN A 2 -16.90 14.81 16.29
C ASN A 2 -15.98 15.38 15.20
N LYS A 3 -15.96 16.71 15.05
CA LYS A 3 -15.16 17.42 14.03
C LYS A 3 -13.67 17.05 14.08
N SER A 4 -13.13 16.69 15.25
CA SER A 4 -11.76 16.21 15.42
C SER A 4 -11.53 14.85 14.75
N LEU A 5 -12.42 13.87 14.98
CA LEU A 5 -12.33 12.51 14.41
C LEU A 5 -12.40 12.51 12.87
N SER A 6 -13.01 13.55 12.28
CA SER A 6 -13.10 13.73 10.84
C SER A 6 -11.74 13.87 10.14
N TRP A 7 -10.72 14.36 10.83
CA TRP A 7 -9.38 14.53 10.26
C TRP A 7 -8.42 13.40 10.63
N VAL A 8 -8.68 12.69 11.72
CA VAL A 8 -7.82 11.59 12.21
C VAL A 8 -7.64 10.50 11.16
N ILE A 9 -8.72 10.03 10.54
CA ILE A 9 -8.67 8.91 9.58
C ILE A 9 -7.91 9.29 8.30
N PRO A 10 -8.18 10.43 7.62
CA PRO A 10 -7.36 10.89 6.50
C PRO A 10 -5.88 11.07 6.86
N CYS A 11 -5.57 11.65 8.03
CA CYS A 11 -4.18 11.86 8.45
C CYS A 11 -3.46 10.53 8.72
N ALA A 12 -4.12 9.60 9.43
CA ALA A 12 -3.58 8.26 9.66
C ALA A 12 -3.33 7.51 8.35
N PHE A 13 -4.26 7.63 7.38
CA PHE A 13 -4.07 7.07 6.05
C PHE A 13 -2.81 7.64 5.37
N LEU A 14 -2.60 8.96 5.41
CA LEU A 14 -1.41 9.58 4.78
C LEU A 14 -0.10 9.14 5.44
N ILE A 15 -0.07 9.06 6.77
CA ILE A 15 1.12 8.63 7.52
C ILE A 15 1.48 7.19 7.12
N VAL A 16 0.50 6.28 7.15
CA VAL A 16 0.72 4.88 6.79
C VAL A 16 1.03 4.72 5.31
N TYR A 17 0.39 5.51 4.44
CA TYR A 17 0.70 5.56 3.01
C TYR A 17 2.16 5.93 2.78
N VAL A 18 2.65 7.04 3.36
CA VAL A 18 4.06 7.46 3.23
C VAL A 18 5.02 6.42 3.81
N TRP A 19 4.65 5.79 4.93
CA TRP A 19 5.46 4.73 5.51
C TRP A 19 5.57 3.51 4.60
N LEU A 20 4.44 3.04 4.04
CA LEU A 20 4.41 1.94 3.07
C LEU A 20 5.27 2.24 1.84
N MET A 21 5.19 3.47 1.34
CA MET A 21 5.98 3.91 0.20
C MET A 21 7.48 3.80 0.46
N LYS A 22 7.92 4.19 1.66
CA LYS A 22 9.32 4.13 2.08
C LYS A 22 9.81 2.69 2.26
N THR A 23 8.97 1.78 2.76
CA THR A 23 9.35 0.37 2.94
C THR A 23 9.35 -0.38 1.61
N LEU A 24 8.39 -0.12 0.72
CA LEU A 24 8.35 -0.67 -0.63
C LEU A 24 9.54 -0.21 -1.49
N SER A 25 10.00 1.04 -1.35
CA SER A 25 11.16 1.52 -2.12
C SER A 25 12.44 0.76 -1.78
N LEU A 26 12.57 0.29 -0.54
CA LEU A 26 13.70 -0.53 -0.08
C LEU A 26 13.58 -2.00 -0.54
N TRP A 27 12.39 -2.47 -0.85
CA TRP A 27 12.17 -3.86 -1.24
C TRP A 27 12.48 -4.13 -2.72
N GLY A 28 12.64 -3.11 -3.55
CA GLY A 28 13.22 -3.28 -4.88
C GLY A 28 12.52 -2.47 -5.96
N LEU A 29 12.73 -1.15 -5.95
CA LEU A 29 12.31 -0.31 -7.09
C LEU A 29 13.06 -0.72 -8.38
N GLU A 30 14.33 -1.14 -8.26
CA GLU A 30 15.13 -1.58 -9.41
C GLU A 30 14.68 -2.94 -9.95
N TYR A 31 14.51 -3.95 -9.09
CA TYR A 31 13.99 -5.26 -9.50
C TYR A 31 12.54 -5.17 -9.99
N ILE A 32 11.68 -4.34 -9.40
CA ILE A 32 10.29 -4.19 -9.84
C ILE A 32 10.21 -3.56 -11.23
N VAL A 33 10.99 -2.50 -11.51
CA VAL A 33 11.05 -1.84 -12.83
C VAL A 33 11.62 -2.79 -13.88
N VAL A 34 12.68 -3.52 -13.55
CA VAL A 34 13.30 -4.52 -14.44
C VAL A 34 12.34 -5.69 -14.70
N PHE A 35 11.73 -6.28 -13.66
CA PHE A 35 10.83 -7.43 -13.80
C PHE A 35 9.55 -7.07 -14.58
N SER A 36 9.04 -5.86 -14.42
CA SER A 36 7.90 -5.38 -15.20
C SER A 36 8.26 -5.00 -16.65
N PHE A 37 9.51 -4.62 -16.92
CA PHE A 37 10.03 -4.45 -18.28
C PHE A 37 10.24 -5.79 -19.01
N PHE A 38 10.72 -6.82 -18.31
CA PHE A 38 11.01 -8.14 -18.89
C PHE A 38 9.81 -9.10 -18.92
N ALA A 39 8.85 -9.00 -17.99
CA ALA A 39 7.73 -9.94 -17.90
C ALA A 39 6.49 -9.54 -18.74
N PHE A 40 6.49 -8.39 -19.42
CA PHE A 40 5.29 -7.79 -20.04
C PHE A 40 4.07 -7.70 -19.09
N VAL A 41 4.30 -7.83 -17.78
CA VAL A 41 3.30 -7.57 -16.76
C VAL A 41 3.22 -6.05 -16.66
N PRO A 42 2.07 -5.42 -16.97
CA PRO A 42 2.00 -3.97 -16.95
C PRO A 42 2.43 -3.49 -15.57
N LEU A 43 3.21 -2.41 -15.47
CA LEU A 43 3.63 -1.76 -14.21
C LEU A 43 2.46 -1.38 -13.27
N LEU A 44 1.23 -1.57 -13.71
CA LEU A 44 -0.03 -1.25 -13.04
C LEU A 44 -0.22 -1.90 -11.66
N PRO A 45 0.03 -3.21 -11.42
CA PRO A 45 -0.04 -3.79 -10.08
C PRO A 45 1.00 -3.17 -9.16
N PHE A 46 2.12 -2.71 -9.73
CA PHE A 46 3.20 -2.10 -8.99
C PHE A 46 2.93 -0.64 -8.59
N LEU A 47 2.23 0.11 -9.43
CA LEU A 47 1.72 1.46 -9.11
C LEU A 47 0.34 1.45 -8.45
N ALA A 48 -0.37 0.33 -8.43
CA ALA A 48 -1.75 0.27 -7.94
C ALA A 48 -1.87 0.67 -6.46
N PRO A 49 -1.01 0.22 -5.52
CA PRO A 49 -1.11 0.68 -4.14
C PRO A 49 -0.96 2.20 -4.02
N PHE A 50 -0.17 2.82 -4.92
CA PHE A 50 0.11 4.25 -4.99
C PHE A 50 -1.14 5.05 -5.40
N LEU A 51 -2.01 4.44 -6.20
CA LEU A 51 -3.28 5.03 -6.59
C LEU A 51 -4.36 4.95 -5.49
N GLY A 52 -4.06 4.39 -4.32
CA GLY A 52 -4.93 4.45 -3.15
C GLY A 52 -5.25 5.89 -2.70
N ILE A 53 -4.38 6.85 -3.01
CA ILE A 53 -4.60 8.29 -2.76
C ILE A 53 -5.87 8.84 -3.45
N LEU A 54 -6.38 8.16 -4.49
CA LEU A 54 -7.61 8.55 -5.19
C LEU A 54 -8.84 8.60 -4.25
N MET A 55 -8.79 7.96 -3.08
CA MET A 55 -9.83 8.04 -2.05
C MET A 55 -10.04 9.45 -1.47
N PHE A 56 -9.10 10.39 -1.66
CA PHE A 56 -9.27 11.79 -1.25
C PHE A 56 -10.24 12.58 -2.13
N PHE A 57 -10.44 12.17 -3.38
CA PHE A 57 -11.34 12.87 -4.30
C PHE A 57 -12.80 12.77 -3.84
N LYS A 58 -13.63 13.72 -4.26
CA LYS A 58 -15.07 13.75 -3.90
C LYS A 58 -15.93 12.84 -4.80
N LYS A 59 -15.43 12.44 -5.97
CA LYS A 59 -16.20 11.60 -6.90
C LYS A 59 -16.25 10.16 -6.39
N LYS A 60 -17.46 9.60 -6.22
CA LYS A 60 -17.68 8.21 -5.76
C LYS A 60 -16.89 7.18 -6.58
N LYS A 61 -16.84 7.34 -7.91
CA LYS A 61 -16.06 6.47 -8.82
C LYS A 61 -14.57 6.45 -8.44
N LEU A 62 -13.95 7.61 -8.18
CA LEU A 62 -12.54 7.71 -7.81
C LEU A 62 -12.26 7.11 -6.43
N ILE A 63 -13.18 7.26 -5.48
CA ILE A 63 -13.06 6.62 -4.16
C ILE A 63 -13.08 5.10 -4.28
N LEU A 64 -13.99 4.56 -5.10
CA LEU A 64 -14.09 3.13 -5.35
C LEU A 64 -12.82 2.60 -6.03
N SER A 65 -12.36 3.27 -7.08
CA SER A 65 -11.11 2.93 -7.78
C SER A 65 -9.91 2.98 -6.85
N GLY A 66 -9.77 4.04 -6.05
CA GLY A 66 -8.68 4.16 -5.07
C GLY A 66 -8.70 3.02 -4.05
N TYR A 67 -9.87 2.63 -3.55
CA TYR A 67 -9.96 1.50 -2.63
C TYR A 67 -9.58 0.18 -3.29
N PHE A 68 -10.12 -0.14 -4.48
CA PHE A 68 -9.73 -1.36 -5.19
C PHE A 68 -8.23 -1.42 -5.51
N LEU A 69 -7.65 -0.28 -5.87
CA LEU A 69 -6.21 -0.18 -6.13
C LEU A 69 -5.40 -0.30 -4.84
N SER A 70 -5.90 0.17 -3.68
CA SER A 70 -5.23 -0.06 -2.40
C SER A 70 -5.18 -1.54 -1.99
N LEU A 71 -6.15 -2.35 -2.41
CA LEU A 71 -6.20 -3.79 -2.10
C LEU A 71 -5.10 -4.60 -2.80
N THR A 72 -4.48 -4.07 -3.86
CA THR A 72 -3.35 -4.76 -4.49
C THR A 72 -2.15 -4.86 -3.56
N ALA A 73 -2.06 -4.04 -2.50
CA ALA A 73 -1.10 -4.22 -1.40
C ALA A 73 -1.20 -5.61 -0.74
N GLY A 74 -2.34 -6.30 -0.85
CA GLY A 74 -2.47 -7.70 -0.42
C GLY A 74 -1.57 -8.66 -1.19
N ILE A 75 -1.32 -8.41 -2.48
CA ILE A 75 -0.41 -9.22 -3.31
C ILE A 75 1.02 -9.08 -2.77
N TYR A 76 1.43 -7.86 -2.44
CA TYR A 76 2.71 -7.58 -1.82
C TYR A 76 2.85 -8.25 -0.46
N LEU A 77 1.81 -8.22 0.37
CA LEU A 77 1.82 -8.88 1.66
C LEU A 77 1.98 -10.40 1.52
N VAL A 78 1.24 -11.03 0.61
CA VAL A 78 1.36 -12.46 0.32
C VAL A 78 2.76 -12.79 -0.19
N ASN A 79 3.31 -11.98 -1.10
CA ASN A 79 4.66 -12.17 -1.63
C ASN A 79 5.73 -11.99 -0.56
N ALA A 80 5.57 -11.02 0.34
CA ALA A 80 6.49 -10.83 1.47
C ALA A 80 6.48 -12.12 2.31
N ILE A 81 5.32 -12.52 2.81
CA ILE A 81 5.18 -13.69 3.70
C ILE A 81 5.68 -14.98 3.04
N ARG A 82 5.32 -15.24 1.77
CA ARG A 82 5.69 -16.50 1.08
C ARG A 82 7.17 -16.59 0.72
N ASN A 83 7.78 -15.47 0.34
CA ASN A 83 9.18 -15.46 -0.08
C ASN A 83 10.14 -15.18 1.09
N TYR A 84 9.64 -15.20 2.32
CA TYR A 84 10.44 -15.15 3.53
C TYR A 84 10.66 -16.56 4.10
N PRO A 85 11.91 -17.02 4.30
CA PRO A 85 13.18 -16.32 4.22
C PRO A 85 14.04 -16.79 3.02
N LEU A 86 13.53 -16.75 1.78
CA LEU A 86 14.38 -17.03 0.62
C LEU A 86 15.40 -15.91 0.37
N ARG A 87 15.18 -14.71 0.93
CA ARG A 87 16.11 -13.57 0.90
C ARG A 87 17.27 -13.64 1.92
N ILE A 88 17.18 -14.48 2.96
CA ILE A 88 18.34 -14.72 3.86
C ILE A 88 19.48 -15.43 3.11
N TYR A 89 19.18 -16.11 1.99
CA TYR A 89 20.15 -16.80 1.15
C TYR A 89 20.49 -16.09 -0.18
N MET A 90 19.78 -15.01 -0.54
CA MET A 90 20.06 -14.19 -1.73
C MET A 90 20.48 -12.78 -1.30
N GLU A 91 21.76 -12.66 -0.93
CA GLU A 91 22.58 -11.43 -1.00
C GLU A 91 21.98 -10.11 -0.46
N GLY A 92 21.60 -10.07 0.82
CA GLY A 92 21.99 -8.95 1.68
C GLY A 92 21.39 -7.54 1.49
N GLU A 93 20.23 -7.35 0.86
CA GLU A 93 19.72 -5.98 0.59
C GLU A 93 18.82 -5.35 1.67
N MET A 94 18.23 -6.11 2.60
CA MET A 94 17.22 -5.57 3.54
C MET A 94 17.33 -6.23 4.91
N THR A 95 17.43 -5.43 5.98
CA THR A 95 17.58 -5.93 7.35
C THR A 95 16.26 -6.54 7.87
N ASP A 96 16.34 -7.40 8.89
CA ASP A 96 15.16 -8.00 9.53
C ASP A 96 14.16 -6.93 10.02
N GLU A 97 14.67 -5.83 10.57
CA GLU A 97 13.85 -4.69 11.00
C GLU A 97 13.12 -4.01 9.84
N GLN A 98 13.80 -3.81 8.71
CA GLN A 98 13.22 -3.23 7.51
C GLN A 98 12.15 -4.15 6.92
N TYR A 99 12.40 -5.45 6.92
CA TYR A 99 11.46 -6.45 6.44
C TYR A 99 10.21 -6.55 7.33
N LEU A 100 10.39 -6.54 8.66
CA LEU A 100 9.28 -6.48 9.60
C LEU A 100 8.47 -5.18 9.43
N SER A 101 9.17 -4.05 9.23
CA SER A 101 8.57 -2.75 8.92
C SER A 101 7.75 -2.79 7.63
N LEU A 102 8.24 -3.48 6.59
CA LEU A 102 7.51 -3.72 5.35
C LEU A 102 6.21 -4.49 5.58
N ILE A 103 6.26 -5.65 6.24
CA ILE A 103 5.04 -6.43 6.53
C ILE A 103 4.05 -5.59 7.33
N LEU A 104 4.53 -4.93 8.38
CA LEU A 104 3.68 -4.13 9.26
C LEU A 104 3.04 -2.96 8.50
N SER A 105 3.82 -2.26 7.67
CA SER A 105 3.30 -1.18 6.83
C SER A 105 2.23 -1.66 5.85
N LEU A 106 2.37 -2.86 5.26
CA LEU A 106 1.38 -3.46 4.36
C LEU A 106 0.07 -3.80 5.08
N VAL A 107 0.16 -4.45 6.26
CA VAL A 107 -1.01 -4.78 7.09
C VAL A 107 -1.72 -3.51 7.55
N CYS A 108 -0.97 -2.55 8.09
CA CYS A 108 -1.53 -1.26 8.52
C CYS A 108 -2.19 -0.52 7.35
N TYR A 109 -1.57 -0.54 6.17
CA TYR A 109 -2.11 0.12 4.98
C TYR A 109 -3.45 -0.48 4.54
N LEU A 110 -3.57 -1.80 4.48
CA LEU A 110 -4.82 -2.47 4.13
C LEU A 110 -5.95 -2.14 5.12
N CYS A 111 -5.63 -2.17 6.42
CA CYS A 111 -6.57 -1.82 7.49
C CYS A 111 -7.03 -0.36 7.39
N ILE A 112 -6.09 0.59 7.33
CA ILE A 112 -6.43 2.02 7.30
C ILE A 112 -7.09 2.43 5.99
N SER A 113 -6.74 1.81 4.87
CA SER A 113 -7.39 2.02 3.56
C SER A 113 -8.86 1.61 3.62
N THR A 114 -9.17 0.48 4.26
CA THR A 114 -10.54 0.01 4.46
C THR A 114 -11.33 0.95 5.37
N LEU A 115 -10.75 1.36 6.49
CA LEU A 115 -11.37 2.34 7.39
C LEU A 115 -11.62 3.68 6.70
N PHE A 116 -10.65 4.15 5.91
CA PHE A 116 -10.76 5.40 5.16
C PHE A 116 -11.83 5.30 4.08
N PHE A 117 -11.91 4.19 3.35
CA PHE A 117 -12.97 3.95 2.37
C PHE A 117 -14.36 4.00 2.99
N ILE A 118 -14.58 3.27 4.10
CA ILE A 118 -15.85 3.28 4.84
C ILE A 118 -16.21 4.70 5.30
N PHE A 119 -15.23 5.42 5.84
CA PHE A 119 -15.38 6.81 6.25
C PHE A 119 -15.79 7.72 5.08
N ARG A 120 -15.14 7.57 3.92
CA ARG A 120 -15.45 8.35 2.71
C ARG A 120 -16.85 8.05 2.19
N LEU A 121 -17.27 6.79 2.16
CA LEU A 121 -18.63 6.42 1.76
C LEU A 121 -19.70 6.98 2.71
N LYS A 122 -19.45 6.97 4.03
CA LYS A 122 -20.38 7.55 5.01
C LYS A 122 -20.55 9.07 4.84
N LYS A 123 -19.52 9.77 4.38
CA LYS A 123 -19.56 11.22 4.09
C LYS A 123 -20.18 11.60 2.75
N LEU A 124 -20.32 10.65 1.83
CA LEU A 124 -20.94 10.85 0.52
C LEU A 124 -22.46 10.60 0.53
N LYS A 125 -22.97 9.94 1.56
CA LYS A 125 -24.41 9.89 1.87
C LYS A 125 -24.84 11.25 2.40
#